data_AF-A0A2G5MW37-F1
#
_entry.id   AF-A0A2G5MW37-F1
#
_cell.length_a   1.000
_cell.length_b   1.000
_cell.length_c   1.000
_cell.angle_alpha   90.00
_cell.angle_beta   90.00
_cell.angle_gamma   90.00
#
_symmetry.space_group_name_H-M   'P 1'
#
loop_
_entity.id
_entity.type
_entity.pdbx_description
1 polymer ?
#
loop_
_entity_poly.entity_id
_entity_poly.type
_entity_poly.pdbx_seq_one_letter_code
_entity_poly.pdbx_strand_id
1 'polypeptide(L)'
;MKSIFLALALIATGVHAAEDTDSTPCDGIESDTQTLECATYNKTTAEQLLKDNYQGLLERMGSTYGSDKTKLADITARLKDAQQKWEKLRDADCAVDTFPAVTGTKAYAIAHNDCLARMSDERSEFLESIGQE
;
A
#
# COMPACT_ATOMS: atom_id res chain seq x y z
N MET A 1 61.62 0.57 41.51
CA MET A 1 60.93 0.12 40.28
C MET A 1 59.69 -0.66 40.69
N LYS A 2 58.48 -0.07 40.57
CA LYS A 2 57.22 -0.79 40.73
C LYS A 2 56.17 -0.11 39.84
N SER A 3 55.51 -0.93 39.04
CA SER A 3 54.85 -0.61 37.78
C SER A 3 53.55 0.17 37.94
N ILE A 4 53.35 1.18 37.10
CA ILE A 4 52.07 1.87 36.93
C ILE A 4 51.18 0.95 36.07
N PHE A 5 50.09 0.45 36.63
CA PHE A 5 49.06 -0.26 35.88
C PHE A 5 48.11 0.77 35.25
N LEU A 6 48.15 0.91 33.92
CA LEU A 6 47.08 1.58 33.18
C LEU A 6 45.90 0.61 33.06
N ALA A 7 44.79 0.93 33.72
CA ALA A 7 43.51 0.26 33.52
C ALA A 7 42.86 0.83 32.25
N LEU A 8 42.74 0.01 31.19
CA LEU A 8 42.00 0.36 29.98
C LEU A 8 40.51 0.18 30.28
N ALA A 9 39.77 1.29 30.29
CA ALA A 9 38.31 1.28 30.42
C ALA A 9 37.67 0.78 29.12
N LEU A 10 37.06 -0.41 29.16
CA LEU A 10 36.15 -0.90 28.12
C LEU A 10 34.74 -0.38 28.45
N ILE A 11 34.40 0.79 27.91
CA ILE A 11 33.02 1.26 27.88
C ILE A 11 32.33 0.46 26.77
N ALA A 12 31.69 -0.65 27.15
CA ALA A 12 30.77 -1.34 26.26
C ALA A 12 29.53 -0.46 26.09
N THR A 13 29.54 0.41 25.08
CA THR A 13 28.30 1.00 24.58
C THR A 13 27.50 -0.14 23.99
N GLY A 14 26.49 -0.61 24.73
CA GLY A 14 25.50 -1.53 24.21
C GLY A 14 24.89 -0.90 22.96
N VAL A 15 25.09 -1.54 21.82
CA VAL A 15 24.31 -1.24 20.62
C VAL A 15 22.91 -1.73 20.93
N HIS A 16 22.06 -0.85 21.44
CA HIS A 16 20.63 -1.09 21.41
C HIS A 16 20.26 -1.02 19.92
N ALA A 17 20.12 -2.17 19.28
CA ALA A 17 19.32 -2.26 18.08
C ALA A 17 17.96 -1.67 18.46
N ALA A 18 17.60 -0.54 17.85
CA ALA A 18 16.24 -0.03 17.97
C ALA A 18 15.32 -1.16 17.49
N GLU A 19 14.43 -1.62 18.35
CA GLU A 19 13.34 -2.50 17.93
C GLU A 19 12.56 -1.72 16.87
N ASP A 20 12.49 -2.25 15.65
CA ASP A 20 11.63 -1.72 14.60
C ASP A 20 10.21 -1.70 15.15
N THR A 21 9.68 -0.49 15.42
CA THR A 21 8.38 -0.30 16.06
C THR A 21 7.19 -0.58 15.14
N ASP A 22 7.46 -0.95 13.89
CA ASP A 22 6.45 -1.12 12.85
C ASP A 22 6.20 -2.61 12.56
N SER A 23 5.94 -3.40 13.60
CA SER A 23 5.51 -4.79 13.40
C SER A 23 4.13 -4.81 12.75
N THR A 24 3.99 -5.45 11.59
CA THR A 24 2.72 -5.65 10.90
C THR A 24 2.18 -7.07 11.12
N PRO A 25 0.87 -7.31 10.90
CA PRO A 25 0.32 -8.68 10.89
C PRO A 25 0.92 -9.60 9.81
N CYS A 26 1.71 -9.04 8.88
CA CYS A 26 2.42 -9.77 7.84
C CYS A 26 3.81 -10.25 8.28
N ASP A 27 4.28 -9.85 9.46
CA ASP A 27 5.59 -10.26 9.95
C ASP A 27 5.50 -11.63 10.62
N GLY A 28 6.37 -12.56 10.19
CA GLY A 28 6.46 -13.88 10.82
C GLY A 28 5.16 -14.70 10.72
N ILE A 29 4.55 -14.77 9.53
CA ILE A 29 3.35 -15.58 9.30
C ILE A 29 3.65 -17.07 9.57
N GLU A 30 3.01 -17.64 10.58
CA GLU A 30 3.16 -19.05 10.99
C GLU A 30 1.84 -19.84 10.93
N SER A 31 0.72 -19.17 10.63
CA SER A 31 -0.62 -19.79 10.64
C SER A 31 -1.58 -19.15 9.62
N ASP A 32 -2.60 -19.90 9.21
CA ASP A 32 -3.66 -19.42 8.31
C ASP A 32 -4.45 -18.22 8.87
N THR A 33 -4.45 -18.01 10.18
CA THR A 33 -5.08 -16.81 10.78
C THR A 33 -4.25 -15.58 10.53
N GLN A 34 -2.93 -15.67 10.74
CA GLN A 34 -2.00 -14.60 10.38
C GLN A 34 -2.01 -14.33 8.87
N THR A 35 -2.20 -15.36 8.03
CA THR A 35 -2.36 -15.16 6.58
C THR A 35 -3.60 -14.30 6.25
N LEU A 36 -4.75 -14.57 6.87
CA LEU A 36 -5.95 -13.75 6.66
C LEU A 36 -5.78 -12.32 7.19
N GLU A 37 -5.15 -12.17 8.35
CA GLU A 37 -4.89 -10.86 8.96
C GLU A 37 -3.94 -10.03 8.07
N CYS A 38 -2.87 -10.64 7.57
CA CYS A 38 -1.96 -10.02 6.62
C CYS A 38 -2.66 -9.63 5.31
N ALA A 39 -3.44 -10.53 4.70
CA ALA A 39 -4.19 -10.22 3.48
C ALA A 39 -5.16 -9.03 3.70
N THR A 40 -5.83 -8.99 4.85
CA THR A 40 -6.74 -7.89 5.23
C THR A 40 -5.98 -6.57 5.41
N TYR A 41 -4.83 -6.62 6.09
CA TYR A 41 -3.94 -5.48 6.28
C TYR A 41 -3.46 -4.94 4.93
N ASN A 42 -2.87 -5.79 4.07
CA ASN A 42 -2.36 -5.40 2.76
C ASN A 42 -3.44 -4.79 1.88
N LYS A 43 -4.63 -5.39 1.82
CA LYS A 43 -5.77 -4.81 1.09
C LYS A 43 -6.09 -3.40 1.59
N THR A 44 -6.19 -3.23 2.90
CA THR A 44 -6.55 -1.94 3.50
C THR A 44 -5.49 -0.87 3.20
N THR A 45 -4.21 -1.24 3.31
CA THR A 45 -3.09 -0.34 3.00
C THR A 45 -3.06 0.03 1.51
N ALA A 46 -3.23 -0.94 0.61
CA ALA A 46 -3.26 -0.72 -0.83
C ALA A 46 -4.46 0.15 -1.27
N GLU A 47 -5.65 -0.08 -0.70
CA GLU A 47 -6.83 0.76 -0.97
C GLU A 47 -6.65 2.20 -0.44
N GLN A 48 -5.95 2.36 0.68
CA GLN A 48 -5.61 3.69 1.21
C GLN A 48 -4.58 4.40 0.33
N LEU A 49 -3.51 3.70 -0.10
CA LEU A 49 -2.53 4.23 -1.04
C LEU A 49 -3.19 4.68 -2.35
N LEU A 50 -4.09 3.85 -2.90
CA LEU A 50 -4.85 4.17 -4.09
C LEU A 50 -5.65 5.47 -3.94
N LYS A 51 -6.33 5.62 -2.80
CA LYS A 51 -7.10 6.84 -2.50
C LYS A 51 -6.19 8.05 -2.45
N ASP A 52 -5.04 7.93 -1.78
CA ASP A 52 -4.08 9.01 -1.63
C ASP A 52 -3.46 9.40 -2.98
N ASN A 53 -3.11 8.43 -3.82
CA ASN A 53 -2.58 8.68 -5.16
C ASN A 53 -3.61 9.26 -6.13
N TYR A 54 -4.88 8.87 -6.02
CA TYR A 54 -5.97 9.50 -6.76
C TYR A 54 -6.14 10.97 -6.34
N GLN A 55 -6.14 11.25 -5.03
CA GLN A 55 -6.20 12.63 -4.52
C GLN A 55 -4.98 13.45 -4.97
N GLY A 56 -3.78 12.89 -4.86
CA GLY A 56 -2.54 13.53 -5.33
C GLY A 56 -2.58 13.82 -6.83
N LEU A 57 -3.16 12.95 -7.64
CA LEU A 57 -3.38 13.20 -9.07
C LEU A 57 -4.32 14.40 -9.30
N LEU A 58 -5.43 14.48 -8.58
CA LEU A 58 -6.35 15.61 -8.69
C LEU A 58 -5.66 16.94 -8.32
N GLU A 59 -4.80 16.93 -7.31
CA GLU A 59 -4.00 18.09 -6.90
C GLU A 59 -2.97 18.49 -7.96
N ARG A 60 -2.29 17.52 -8.59
CA ARG A 60 -1.39 17.76 -9.73
C ARG A 60 -2.16 18.40 -10.87
N MET A 61 -3.31 17.84 -11.26
CA MET A 61 -4.14 18.42 -12.34
C MET A 61 -4.62 19.83 -11.99
N GLY A 62 -4.97 20.08 -10.72
CA GLY A 62 -5.31 21.40 -10.20
C GLY A 62 -4.16 22.41 -10.32
N SER A 63 -2.94 21.98 -10.05
CA SER A 63 -1.73 22.81 -10.22
C SER A 63 -1.43 23.08 -11.69
N THR A 64 -1.49 22.07 -12.56
CA THR A 64 -1.18 22.17 -13.99
C THR A 64 -2.21 22.99 -14.77
N TYR A 65 -3.50 22.80 -14.50
CA TYR A 65 -4.60 23.39 -15.27
C TYR A 65 -5.41 24.43 -14.48
N GLY A 66 -4.95 24.83 -13.30
CA GLY A 66 -5.70 25.73 -12.41
C GLY A 66 -6.10 27.08 -13.00
N SER A 67 -5.36 27.58 -14.00
CA SER A 67 -5.65 28.81 -14.75
C SER A 67 -6.71 28.62 -15.85
N ASP A 68 -6.86 27.40 -16.37
CA ASP A 68 -7.88 27.02 -17.36
C ASP A 68 -8.94 26.13 -16.69
N LYS A 69 -9.96 26.77 -16.14
CA LYS A 69 -11.04 26.09 -15.41
C LYS A 69 -11.81 25.08 -16.27
N THR A 70 -11.92 25.32 -17.57
CA THR A 70 -12.61 24.40 -18.48
C THR A 70 -11.80 23.12 -18.66
N LYS A 71 -10.49 23.27 -18.90
CA LYS A 71 -9.58 22.13 -19.05
C LYS A 71 -9.43 21.33 -17.75
N LEU A 72 -9.34 21.99 -16.61
CA LEU A 72 -9.32 21.34 -15.30
C LEU A 72 -10.61 20.53 -15.04
N ALA A 73 -11.77 21.09 -15.35
CA ALA A 73 -13.04 20.39 -15.19
C ALA A 73 -13.14 19.16 -16.10
N ASP A 74 -12.72 19.26 -17.36
CA ASP A 74 -12.73 18.15 -18.31
C ASP A 74 -11.81 16.99 -17.85
N ILE A 75 -10.55 17.27 -17.49
CA ILE A 75 -9.64 16.21 -17.05
C ILE A 75 -10.11 15.56 -15.74
N THR A 76 -10.61 16.35 -14.79
CA THR A 76 -11.12 15.83 -13.52
C THR A 76 -12.34 14.93 -13.73
N ALA A 77 -13.24 15.29 -14.64
CA ALA A 77 -14.39 14.47 -14.99
C ALA A 77 -13.96 13.13 -15.63
N ARG A 78 -12.97 13.16 -16.53
CA ARG A 78 -12.41 11.95 -17.15
C ARG A 78 -11.73 11.03 -16.15
N LEU A 79 -10.94 11.59 -15.22
CA LEU A 79 -10.29 10.81 -14.16
C LEU A 79 -11.31 10.12 -13.26
N LYS A 80 -12.36 10.84 -12.86
CA LYS A 80 -13.45 10.27 -12.06
C LYS A 80 -14.15 9.13 -12.79
N ASP A 81 -14.51 9.35 -14.06
CA ASP A 81 -15.17 8.33 -14.87
C ASP A 81 -14.28 7.09 -15.08
N ALA A 82 -12.99 7.29 -15.34
CA ALA A 82 -12.02 6.20 -15.49
C ALA A 82 -11.85 5.41 -14.19
N GLN A 83 -11.79 6.08 -13.03
CA GLN A 83 -11.67 5.43 -11.73
C GLN A 83 -12.90 4.57 -11.42
N GLN A 84 -14.11 5.09 -11.64
CA GLN A 84 -15.36 4.35 -11.45
C GLN A 84 -15.49 3.12 -12.36
N LYS A 85 -14.95 3.20 -13.58
CA LYS A 85 -14.91 2.05 -14.50
C LYS A 85 -13.86 1.02 -14.06
N TRP A 86 -12.70 1.48 -13.61
CA TRP A 86 -11.64 0.62 -13.09
C TRP A 86 -12.11 -0.17 -11.86
N GLU A 87 -12.86 0.44 -10.93
CA GLU A 87 -13.42 -0.28 -9.77
C GLU A 87 -14.28 -1.47 -10.20
N LYS A 88 -15.11 -1.30 -11.23
CA LYS A 88 -15.94 -2.38 -11.79
C LYS A 88 -15.10 -3.47 -12.45
N LEU A 89 -14.02 -3.09 -13.13
CA LEU A 89 -13.07 -4.05 -13.70
C LEU A 89 -12.39 -4.85 -12.60
N ARG A 90 -11.85 -4.19 -11.59
CA ARG A 90 -11.23 -4.82 -10.42
C ARG A 90 -12.16 -5.84 -9.78
N ASP A 91 -13.39 -5.46 -9.50
CA ASP A 91 -14.35 -6.33 -8.83
C ASP A 91 -14.70 -7.55 -9.71
N ALA A 92 -14.79 -7.37 -11.03
CA ALA A 92 -15.02 -8.46 -11.98
C ALA A 92 -13.82 -9.40 -12.09
N ASP A 93 -12.61 -8.86 -12.18
CA ASP A 93 -11.38 -9.65 -12.27
C ASP A 93 -11.12 -10.41 -10.97
N CYS A 94 -11.36 -9.80 -9.79
CA CYS A 94 -11.22 -10.49 -8.52
C CYS A 94 -12.28 -11.58 -8.30
N ALA A 95 -13.46 -11.47 -8.92
CA ALA A 95 -14.42 -12.57 -8.94
C ALA A 95 -13.91 -13.76 -9.80
N VAL A 96 -13.12 -13.49 -10.84
CA VAL A 96 -12.46 -14.54 -11.65
C VAL A 96 -11.28 -15.15 -10.88
N ASP A 97 -10.42 -14.32 -10.29
CA ASP A 97 -9.21 -14.75 -9.56
C ASP A 97 -9.54 -15.62 -8.35
N THR A 98 -10.68 -15.35 -7.70
CA THR A 98 -11.14 -16.12 -6.55
C THR A 98 -11.84 -17.43 -6.91
N PHE A 99 -12.10 -17.72 -8.19
CA PHE A 99 -12.74 -18.97 -8.60
C PHE A 99 -11.77 -20.17 -8.47
N PRO A 100 -12.17 -21.31 -7.87
CA PRO A 100 -13.51 -21.71 -7.44
C PRO A 100 -13.78 -21.56 -5.93
N ALA A 101 -13.01 -20.72 -5.21
CA ALA A 101 -13.17 -20.57 -3.77
C ALA A 101 -14.60 -20.10 -3.42
N VAL A 102 -15.15 -20.64 -2.34
CA VAL A 102 -16.54 -20.39 -1.94
C VAL A 102 -16.60 -19.12 -1.08
N THR A 103 -17.46 -18.17 -1.47
CA THR A 103 -17.72 -16.95 -0.69
C THR A 103 -18.06 -17.28 0.77
N GLY A 104 -17.47 -16.53 1.70
CA GLY A 104 -17.63 -16.75 3.14
C GLY A 104 -16.62 -17.72 3.76
N THR A 105 -15.81 -18.42 2.95
CA THR A 105 -14.68 -19.22 3.46
C THR A 105 -13.44 -18.36 3.68
N LYS A 106 -12.54 -18.84 4.54
CA LYS A 106 -11.24 -18.19 4.77
C LYS A 106 -10.38 -18.11 3.50
N ALA A 107 -10.37 -19.19 2.71
CA ALA A 107 -9.64 -19.25 1.46
C ALA A 107 -10.13 -18.21 0.45
N TYR A 108 -11.45 -18.04 0.30
CA TYR A 108 -12.01 -16.97 -0.51
C TYR A 108 -11.62 -15.58 0.01
N ALA A 109 -11.70 -15.36 1.32
CA ALA A 109 -11.38 -14.05 1.91
C ALA A 109 -9.91 -13.66 1.69
N ILE A 110 -8.97 -14.61 1.85
CA ILE A 110 -7.55 -14.39 1.56
C ILE A 110 -7.37 -14.04 0.08
N ALA A 111 -7.79 -14.92 -0.84
CA ALA A 111 -7.61 -14.72 -2.28
C ALA A 111 -8.25 -13.42 -2.78
N HIS A 112 -9.44 -13.07 -2.27
CA HIS A 112 -10.13 -11.85 -2.64
C HIS A 112 -9.40 -10.60 -2.14
N ASN A 113 -8.92 -10.62 -0.88
CA ASN A 113 -8.16 -9.51 -0.33
C ASN A 113 -6.83 -9.31 -1.07
N ASP A 114 -6.12 -10.40 -1.40
CA ASP A 114 -4.87 -10.35 -2.15
C ASP A 114 -5.07 -9.79 -3.56
N CYS A 115 -6.14 -10.20 -4.26
CA CYS A 115 -6.48 -9.63 -5.57
C CYS A 115 -6.77 -8.13 -5.48
N LEU A 116 -7.59 -7.72 -4.51
CA LEU A 116 -7.92 -6.32 -4.30
C LEU A 116 -6.68 -5.47 -3.97
N ALA A 117 -5.76 -6.01 -3.17
CA ALA A 117 -4.49 -5.35 -2.86
C ALA A 117 -3.66 -5.13 -4.12
N ARG A 118 -3.34 -6.20 -4.84
CA ARG A 118 -2.55 -6.16 -6.08
C ARG A 118 -3.11 -5.18 -7.11
N MET A 119 -4.41 -5.28 -7.40
CA MET A 119 -5.05 -4.39 -8.38
C MET A 119 -5.00 -2.93 -7.93
N SER A 120 -5.14 -2.66 -6.63
CA SER A 120 -5.07 -1.31 -6.07
C SER A 120 -3.66 -0.74 -6.13
N ASP A 121 -2.63 -1.53 -5.91
CA ASP A 121 -1.23 -1.13 -6.04
C ASP A 121 -0.88 -0.82 -7.51
N GLU A 122 -1.21 -1.72 -8.45
CA GLU A 122 -1.01 -1.48 -9.89
C GLU A 122 -1.72 -0.20 -10.37
N ARG A 123 -2.94 0.05 -9.86
CA ARG A 123 -3.68 1.28 -10.16
C ARG A 123 -3.02 2.51 -9.53
N SER A 124 -2.48 2.38 -8.33
CA SER A 124 -1.76 3.45 -7.63
C SER A 124 -0.56 3.91 -8.45
N GLU A 125 0.27 2.99 -8.92
CA GLU A 125 1.42 3.28 -9.80
C GLU A 125 0.98 3.95 -11.11
N PHE A 126 -0.09 3.46 -11.73
CA PHE A 126 -0.65 4.08 -12.93
C PHE A 126 -1.08 5.53 -12.66
N LEU A 127 -1.80 5.80 -11.57
CA LEU A 127 -2.26 7.15 -11.23
C LEU A 127 -1.09 8.07 -10.92
N GLU A 128 -0.06 7.58 -10.23
CA GLU A 128 1.18 8.33 -9.99
C GLU A 128 1.83 8.76 -11.30
N SER A 129 1.92 7.88 -12.30
CA SER A 129 2.57 8.16 -13.59
C SER A 129 1.92 9.31 -14.38
N ILE A 130 0.66 9.64 -14.10
CA ILE A 130 -0.06 10.69 -14.82
C ILE A 130 0.39 12.08 -14.33
N GLY A 131 0.85 12.90 -15.27
CA GLY A 131 1.18 14.30 -15.04
C GLY A 131 2.49 14.54 -14.29
N GLN A 132 3.48 13.65 -14.49
CA GLN A 132 4.84 13.79 -13.94
C GLN A 132 5.85 14.47 -14.91
N GLU A 133 5.38 15.06 -16.01
CA GLU A 133 6.22 15.85 -16.95
C GLU A 133 6.41 17.29 -16.45
#